data_AF-A0A355PH83-F1
#
_entry.id   AF-A0A355PH83-F1
#
_cell.length_a   1.000
_cell.length_b   1.000
_cell.length_c   1.000
_cell.angle_alpha   90.00
_cell.angle_beta   90.00
_cell.angle_gamma   90.00
#
_symmetry.space_group_name_H-M   'P 1'
#
loop_
_entity.id
_entity.type
_entity.pdbx_description
1 polymer ?
#
loop_
_entity_poly.entity_id
_entity_poly.type
_entity_poly.pdbx_seq_one_letter_code
_entity_poly.pdbx_strand_id
1 'polypeptide(L)'
;PLKQLLTELDAPRAVGHIELLATPQATVVLVRQLKEQPQDWQRWQGFADQHQVRLGAWLGRESPSLHWHGAEPALEERFSLSALGVSPHQESAESELVLQFAPGDFLQVNAEVNQKMVSQVVAWLTPAPGMQLLDLFAGMGNFSLPLAAAGASVHAVEGNTAMVERLGTNAALNQLNVSVQQADLNDAIAVKTLLRERSVDALVLDPPRSGAEAICQAVGRHRIPKVAYVSCDPATLARDAAHLVHAGYRVKQVAVADMFLHTAHMETLMLFEYAG
;
A
#
# COMPACT_ATOMS: atom_id res chain seq x y z
N PRO A 1 -2.85 -27.51 8.91
CA PRO A 1 -2.58 -27.22 10.34
C PRO A 1 -3.59 -26.23 10.94
N LEU A 2 -3.70 -24.98 10.44
CA LEU A 2 -4.59 -23.97 11.02
C LEU A 2 -6.08 -24.38 11.02
N LYS A 3 -6.56 -24.98 9.92
CA LYS A 3 -7.91 -25.53 9.83
C LYS A 3 -8.21 -26.58 10.90
N GLN A 4 -7.22 -27.39 11.27
CA GLN A 4 -7.37 -28.41 12.30
C GLN A 4 -7.44 -27.76 13.69
N LEU A 5 -6.53 -26.82 14.00
CA LEU A 5 -6.59 -26.07 15.25
C LEU A 5 -7.98 -25.44 15.48
N LEU A 6 -8.55 -24.82 14.44
CA LEU A 6 -9.89 -24.21 14.51
C LEU A 6 -10.99 -25.21 14.89
N THR A 7 -10.87 -26.49 14.51
CA THR A 7 -11.84 -27.53 14.90
C THR A 7 -11.65 -28.02 16.32
N GLU A 8 -10.50 -27.76 16.92
CA GLU A 8 -10.15 -28.21 18.26
C GLU A 8 -10.47 -27.16 19.31
N LEU A 9 -10.63 -25.88 18.95
CA LEU A 9 -11.00 -24.80 19.87
C LEU A 9 -12.31 -25.11 20.62
N ASP A 10 -12.38 -24.68 21.88
CA ASP A 10 -13.54 -24.77 22.76
C ASP A 10 -14.60 -23.72 22.40
N ALA A 11 -14.19 -22.54 21.91
CA ALA A 11 -15.08 -21.49 21.44
C ALA A 11 -14.70 -20.92 20.06
N PRO A 12 -14.72 -21.73 18.98
CA PRO A 12 -14.32 -21.30 17.65
C PRO A 12 -15.19 -20.16 17.10
N ARG A 13 -16.45 -20.04 17.55
CA ARG A 13 -17.35 -18.93 17.20
C ARG A 13 -16.95 -17.58 17.80
N ALA A 14 -16.02 -17.57 18.76
CA ALA A 14 -15.46 -16.35 19.33
C ALA A 14 -14.25 -15.83 18.53
N VAL A 15 -13.73 -16.62 17.58
CA VAL A 15 -12.76 -16.16 16.58
C VAL A 15 -13.54 -15.45 15.47
N GLY A 16 -13.32 -14.15 15.32
CA GLY A 16 -13.95 -13.33 14.28
C GLY A 16 -13.30 -13.59 12.91
N HIS A 17 -12.01 -13.33 12.83
CA HIS A 17 -11.19 -13.55 11.64
C HIS A 17 -9.73 -13.82 12.04
N ILE A 18 -8.94 -14.28 11.08
CA ILE A 18 -7.51 -14.52 11.23
C ILE A 18 -6.79 -13.79 10.10
N GLU A 19 -5.77 -13.03 10.44
CA GLU A 19 -4.84 -12.42 9.48
C GLU A 19 -3.55 -13.24 9.49
N LEU A 20 -3.05 -13.54 8.29
CA LEU A 20 -1.78 -14.23 8.08
C LEU A 20 -0.84 -13.27 7.37
N LEU A 21 0.27 -12.95 8.02
CA LEU A 21 1.27 -12.04 7.47
C LEU A 21 2.57 -12.80 7.26
N ALA A 22 3.24 -12.50 6.16
CA ALA A 22 4.58 -12.98 5.90
C ALA A 22 5.48 -11.76 5.67
N THR A 23 6.47 -11.60 6.53
CA THR A 23 7.55 -10.62 6.38
C THR A 23 8.84 -11.35 6.07
N PRO A 24 9.91 -10.65 5.65
CA PRO A 24 11.21 -11.29 5.43
C PRO A 24 11.77 -12.00 6.68
N GLN A 25 11.34 -11.61 7.88
CA GLN A 25 11.86 -12.12 9.15
C GLN A 25 10.88 -12.98 9.94
N ALA A 26 9.59 -12.94 9.63
CA ALA A 26 8.59 -13.64 10.43
C ALA A 26 7.35 -14.05 9.60
N THR A 27 6.80 -15.21 9.94
CA THR A 27 5.40 -15.53 9.62
C THR A 27 4.55 -15.26 10.86
N VAL A 28 3.45 -14.55 10.70
CA VAL A 28 2.61 -14.07 11.79
C VAL A 28 1.19 -14.58 11.63
N VAL A 29 0.61 -15.05 12.73
CA VAL A 29 -0.81 -15.36 12.87
C VAL A 29 -1.41 -14.34 13.84
N LEU A 30 -2.35 -13.56 13.35
CA LEU A 30 -3.11 -12.60 14.15
C LEU A 30 -4.55 -13.05 14.26
N VAL A 31 -5.03 -13.21 15.49
CA VAL A 31 -6.35 -13.74 15.76
C VAL A 31 -7.26 -12.63 16.28
N ARG A 32 -8.37 -12.37 15.60
CA ARG A 32 -9.42 -11.51 16.14
C ARG A 32 -10.27 -12.31 17.12
N GLN A 33 -9.96 -12.18 18.40
CA GLN A 33 -10.67 -12.88 19.47
C GLN A 33 -11.73 -11.96 20.10
N LEU A 34 -12.99 -12.21 19.78
CA LEU A 34 -14.12 -11.38 20.23
C LEU A 34 -14.36 -11.47 21.73
N LYS A 35 -14.10 -12.63 22.33
CA LYS A 35 -14.24 -12.87 23.78
C LYS A 35 -13.06 -13.69 24.26
N GLU A 36 -12.44 -13.29 25.35
CA GLU A 36 -11.32 -14.04 25.96
C GLU A 36 -11.71 -15.48 26.28
N GLN A 37 -10.80 -16.40 25.94
CA GLN A 37 -10.96 -17.84 26.13
C GLN A 37 -9.58 -18.44 26.46
N PRO A 38 -9.24 -18.60 27.76
CA PRO A 38 -7.89 -19.01 28.17
C PRO A 38 -7.44 -20.36 27.59
N GLN A 39 -8.36 -21.33 27.47
CA GLN A 39 -8.05 -22.66 26.91
C GLN A 39 -7.73 -22.56 25.42
N ASP A 40 -8.53 -21.81 24.66
CA ASP A 40 -8.25 -21.53 23.24
C ASP A 40 -6.94 -20.79 23.07
N TRP A 41 -6.63 -19.83 23.96
CA TRP A 41 -5.37 -19.11 23.93
C TRP A 41 -4.17 -20.03 24.13
N GLN A 42 -4.24 -20.99 25.05
CA GLN A 42 -3.19 -22.02 25.20
C GLN A 42 -3.02 -22.86 23.93
N ARG A 43 -4.12 -23.19 23.24
CA ARG A 43 -4.06 -23.92 21.95
C ARG A 43 -3.41 -23.06 20.85
N TRP A 44 -3.72 -21.76 20.80
CA TRP A 44 -3.06 -20.82 19.90
C TRP A 44 -1.55 -20.71 20.17
N GLN A 45 -1.15 -20.62 21.43
CA GLN A 45 0.26 -20.59 21.84
C GLN A 45 0.98 -21.88 21.45
N GLY A 46 0.38 -23.05 21.74
CA GLY A 46 0.93 -24.34 21.34
C GLY A 46 1.07 -24.48 19.81
N PHE A 47 0.12 -23.95 19.04
CA PHE A 47 0.24 -23.88 17.59
C PHE A 47 1.39 -22.97 17.14
N ALA A 48 1.53 -21.80 17.77
CA ALA A 48 2.60 -20.84 17.46
C ALA A 48 3.99 -21.46 17.69
N ASP A 49 4.17 -22.12 18.83
CA ASP A 49 5.40 -22.82 19.18
C ASP A 49 5.67 -24.00 18.25
N GLN A 50 4.65 -24.83 17.96
CA GLN A 50 4.80 -26.00 17.09
C GLN A 50 5.19 -25.61 15.65
N HIS A 51 4.59 -24.54 15.13
CA HIS A 51 4.79 -24.10 13.74
C HIS A 51 5.81 -22.97 13.60
N GLN A 52 6.44 -22.52 14.70
CA GLN A 52 7.44 -21.46 14.74
C GLN A 52 6.93 -20.15 14.10
N VAL A 53 5.67 -19.80 14.38
CA VAL A 53 5.05 -18.56 13.90
C VAL A 53 4.91 -17.56 15.05
N ARG A 54 4.92 -16.27 14.74
CA ARG A 54 4.62 -15.22 15.70
C ARG A 54 3.10 -15.12 15.88
N LEU A 55 2.66 -14.99 17.12
CA LEU A 55 1.24 -14.98 17.45
C LEU A 55 0.87 -13.65 18.10
N GLY A 56 -0.19 -13.03 17.62
CA GLY A 56 -0.86 -11.93 18.30
C GLY A 56 -2.38 -12.10 18.28
N ALA A 57 -3.06 -11.36 19.15
CA ALA A 57 -4.51 -11.38 19.23
C ALA A 57 -5.08 -9.98 19.44
N TRP A 58 -6.08 -9.65 18.63
CA TRP A 58 -6.97 -8.51 18.85
C TRP A 58 -8.08 -8.93 19.81
N LEU A 59 -7.96 -8.58 21.09
CA LEU A 59 -8.88 -8.97 22.16
C LEU A 59 -9.97 -7.93 22.42
N GLY A 60 -11.22 -8.38 22.57
CA GLY A 60 -12.37 -7.55 23.00
C GLY A 60 -13.31 -7.19 21.84
N ARG A 61 -14.63 -7.06 22.07
CA ARG A 61 -15.61 -6.88 20.97
C ARG A 61 -15.61 -5.49 20.35
N GLU A 62 -15.82 -4.46 21.16
CA GLU A 62 -16.09 -3.09 20.70
C GLU A 62 -14.81 -2.27 20.56
N SER A 63 -13.92 -2.36 21.56
CA SER A 63 -12.63 -1.68 21.58
C SER A 63 -11.50 -2.72 21.62
N PRO A 64 -11.14 -3.31 20.48
CA PRO A 64 -10.10 -4.32 20.44
C PRO A 64 -8.74 -3.74 20.79
N SER A 65 -7.93 -4.51 21.53
CA SER A 65 -6.53 -4.21 21.80
C SER A 65 -5.65 -5.34 21.30
N LEU A 66 -4.49 -5.01 20.74
CA LEU A 66 -3.54 -5.99 20.21
C LEU A 66 -2.62 -6.47 21.33
N HIS A 67 -2.53 -7.80 21.47
CA HIS A 67 -1.65 -8.47 22.43
C HIS A 67 -0.75 -9.46 21.71
N TRP A 68 0.55 -9.33 21.88
CA TRP A 68 1.53 -10.27 21.33
C TRP A 68 1.82 -11.40 22.31
N HIS A 69 1.95 -12.62 21.78
CA HIS A 69 2.54 -13.71 22.51
C HIS A 69 4.07 -13.65 22.34
N GLY A 70 4.76 -13.28 23.43
CA GLY A 70 6.20 -13.03 23.40
C GLY A 70 6.50 -11.60 22.95
N ALA A 71 7.68 -11.40 22.34
CA ALA A 71 8.04 -10.10 21.80
C ALA A 71 7.12 -9.71 20.63
N GLU A 72 6.98 -8.42 20.37
CA GLU A 72 6.41 -7.93 19.11
C GLU A 72 7.38 -8.24 17.95
N PRO A 73 6.91 -8.83 16.84
CA PRO A 73 7.74 -9.02 15.67
C PRO A 73 7.95 -7.70 14.92
N ALA A 74 9.08 -7.58 14.21
CA ALA A 74 9.24 -6.52 13.21
C ALA A 74 8.28 -6.80 12.05
N LEU A 75 7.37 -5.85 11.81
CA LEU A 75 6.42 -5.88 10.72
C LEU A 75 6.89 -4.92 9.63
N GLU A 76 7.63 -5.46 8.67
CA GLU A 76 8.22 -4.67 7.59
C GLU A 76 8.15 -5.40 6.25
N GLU A 77 8.02 -4.62 5.18
CA GLU A 77 8.25 -5.02 3.81
C GLU A 77 9.58 -4.41 3.34
N ARG A 78 10.24 -5.09 2.39
CA ARG A 78 11.53 -4.64 1.86
C ARG A 78 11.49 -4.55 0.35
N PHE A 79 11.98 -3.45 -0.20
CA PHE A 79 12.22 -3.33 -1.62
C PHE A 79 13.70 -3.25 -1.91
N SER A 80 14.20 -4.16 -2.75
CA SER A 80 15.56 -4.05 -3.29
C SER A 80 15.62 -2.94 -4.33
N LEU A 81 16.49 -1.95 -4.13
CA LEU A 81 16.66 -0.82 -5.06
C LEU A 81 17.11 -1.28 -6.45
N SER A 82 17.99 -2.28 -6.52
CA SER A 82 18.46 -2.84 -7.80
C SER A 82 17.33 -3.52 -8.58
N ALA A 83 16.45 -4.25 -7.89
CA ALA A 83 15.27 -4.85 -8.50
C ALA A 83 14.23 -3.81 -8.91
N LEU A 84 14.21 -2.63 -8.27
CA LEU A 84 13.41 -1.49 -8.72
C LEU A 84 14.04 -0.73 -9.90
N GLY A 85 15.27 -1.07 -10.32
CA GLY A 85 16.01 -0.31 -11.32
C GLY A 85 16.48 1.05 -10.82
N VAL A 86 16.54 1.24 -9.50
CA VAL A 86 16.91 2.49 -8.84
C VAL A 86 18.37 2.43 -8.43
N SER A 87 19.14 3.43 -8.87
CA SER A 87 20.49 3.66 -8.35
C SER A 87 20.39 4.62 -7.16
N PRO A 88 21.04 4.34 -6.02
CA PRO A 88 21.02 5.26 -4.88
C PRO A 88 21.54 6.63 -5.30
N HIS A 89 20.73 7.68 -5.09
CA HIS A 89 21.12 9.05 -5.38
C HIS A 89 22.07 9.65 -4.32
N GLN A 90 22.24 8.97 -3.20
CA GLN A 90 23.16 9.32 -2.13
C GLN A 90 24.08 8.13 -1.88
N GLU A 91 25.29 8.37 -1.36
CA GLU A 91 26.24 7.35 -0.90
C GLU A 91 25.71 6.56 0.33
N SER A 92 24.40 6.33 0.44
CA SER A 92 23.83 5.45 1.44
C SER A 92 24.16 4.01 1.05
N ALA A 93 24.76 3.28 1.99
CA ALA A 93 25.17 1.90 1.83
C ALA A 93 24.00 0.89 1.78
N GLU A 94 22.76 1.37 1.87
CA GLU A 94 21.57 0.51 1.98
C GLU A 94 20.99 0.21 0.60
N SER A 95 21.08 -1.07 0.21
CA SER A 95 20.57 -1.63 -1.04
C SER A 95 19.06 -1.84 -1.05
N GLU A 96 18.38 -1.59 0.07
CA GLU A 96 16.97 -1.88 0.26
C GLU A 96 16.25 -0.70 0.92
N LEU A 97 14.97 -0.55 0.59
CA LEU A 97 14.04 0.29 1.34
C LEU A 97 13.31 -0.57 2.37
N VAL A 98 13.11 -0.04 3.57
CA VAL A 98 12.37 -0.70 4.65
C VAL A 98 11.06 0.03 4.90
N LEU A 99 9.93 -0.66 4.71
CA LEU A 99 8.60 -0.09 4.92
C LEU A 99 7.94 -0.79 6.10
N GLN A 100 7.84 -0.12 7.24
CA GLN A 100 7.17 -0.63 8.42
C GLN A 100 5.65 -0.51 8.29
N PHE A 101 4.95 -1.53 8.77
CA PHE A 101 3.49 -1.61 8.83
C PHE A 101 3.02 -2.04 10.24
N ALA A 102 1.74 -1.90 10.51
CA ALA A 102 1.08 -2.51 11.65
C ALA A 102 -0.12 -3.32 11.19
N PRO A 103 -0.63 -4.20 12.07
CA PRO A 103 -1.82 -4.95 11.76
C PRO A 103 -3.02 -4.05 11.44
N GLY A 104 -3.76 -4.42 10.40
CA GLY A 104 -4.90 -3.65 9.90
C GLY A 104 -4.57 -2.59 8.85
N ASP A 105 -3.28 -2.30 8.57
CA ASP A 105 -2.93 -1.49 7.40
C ASP A 105 -3.24 -2.21 6.10
N PHE A 106 -3.45 -1.42 5.06
CA PHE A 106 -3.50 -1.95 3.70
C PHE A 106 -2.08 -2.25 3.20
N LEU A 107 -1.91 -3.47 2.67
CA LEU A 107 -0.68 -3.98 2.07
C LEU A 107 -1.03 -4.74 0.80
N GLN A 108 -0.09 -4.80 -0.13
CA GLN A 108 -0.20 -5.68 -1.28
C GLN A 108 0.04 -7.12 -0.85
N VAL A 109 -0.88 -8.02 -1.20
CA VAL A 109 -0.90 -9.39 -0.66
C VAL A 109 0.30 -10.23 -1.12
N ASN A 110 0.84 -9.94 -2.30
CA ASN A 110 1.97 -10.66 -2.87
C ASN A 110 3.17 -9.71 -3.03
N ALA A 111 4.13 -9.79 -2.11
CA ALA A 111 5.30 -8.93 -2.08
C ALA A 111 6.15 -9.00 -3.37
N GLU A 112 6.29 -10.18 -3.98
CA GLU A 112 7.07 -10.31 -5.23
C GLU A 112 6.38 -9.62 -6.41
N VAL A 113 5.06 -9.77 -6.51
CA VAL A 113 4.26 -9.09 -7.53
C VAL A 113 4.20 -7.59 -7.26
N ASN A 114 4.09 -7.18 -6.00
CA ASN A 114 4.16 -5.79 -5.58
C ASN A 114 5.47 -5.13 -6.00
N GLN A 115 6.62 -5.77 -5.75
CA GLN A 115 7.91 -5.22 -6.14
C GLN A 115 8.03 -5.02 -7.66
N LYS A 116 7.51 -5.97 -8.46
CA LYS A 116 7.44 -5.83 -9.93
C LYS A 116 6.50 -4.70 -10.36
N MET A 117 5.37 -4.56 -9.68
CA MET A 117 4.39 -3.49 -9.91
C MET A 117 5.00 -2.11 -9.63
N VAL A 118 5.65 -1.95 -8.48
CA VAL A 118 6.37 -0.74 -8.09
C VAL A 118 7.49 -0.43 -9.08
N SER A 119 8.32 -1.42 -9.43
CA SER A 119 9.38 -1.26 -10.45
C SER A 119 8.81 -0.76 -11.77
N GLN A 120 7.66 -1.29 -12.20
CA GLN A 120 7.00 -0.87 -13.43
C GLN A 120 6.53 0.58 -13.39
N VAL A 121 5.93 1.03 -12.27
CA VAL A 121 5.51 2.43 -12.06
C VAL A 121 6.70 3.37 -12.04
N VAL A 122 7.78 3.02 -11.34
CA VAL A 122 9.04 3.79 -11.33
C VAL A 122 9.58 3.93 -12.75
N ALA A 123 9.62 2.85 -13.52
CA ALA A 123 10.10 2.86 -14.90
C ALA A 123 9.21 3.72 -15.83
N TRP A 124 7.89 3.72 -15.65
CA TRP A 124 6.96 4.53 -16.45
C TRP A 124 7.07 6.02 -16.15
N LEU A 125 7.18 6.37 -14.87
CA LEU A 125 7.23 7.76 -14.44
C LEU A 125 8.61 8.40 -14.59
N THR A 126 9.67 7.58 -14.69
CA THR A 126 11.05 8.03 -14.90
C THR A 126 11.44 9.16 -13.94
N PRO A 127 11.32 8.95 -12.61
CA PRO A 127 11.64 9.99 -11.62
C PRO A 127 13.09 10.45 -11.77
N ALA A 128 13.31 11.73 -11.52
CA ALA A 128 14.62 12.35 -11.61
C ALA A 128 14.74 13.52 -10.61
N PRO A 129 15.96 13.92 -10.24
CA PRO A 129 16.21 15.11 -9.42
C PRO A 129 15.49 16.34 -9.96
N GLY A 130 14.74 17.02 -9.08
CA GLY A 130 13.97 18.22 -9.41
C GLY A 130 12.55 17.95 -9.94
N MET A 131 12.19 16.70 -10.22
CA MET A 131 10.79 16.36 -10.53
C MET A 131 9.93 16.35 -9.27
N GLN A 132 8.74 16.93 -9.38
CA GLN A 132 7.72 16.97 -8.34
C GLN A 132 6.65 15.93 -8.65
N LEU A 133 6.63 14.85 -7.87
CA LEU A 133 5.69 13.74 -8.02
C LEU A 133 4.60 13.81 -6.94
N LEU A 134 3.39 13.45 -7.33
CA LEU A 134 2.25 13.34 -6.43
C LEU A 134 1.83 11.87 -6.33
N ASP A 135 1.72 11.36 -5.11
CA ASP A 135 1.20 10.01 -4.82
C ASP A 135 -0.10 10.17 -4.03
N LEU A 136 -1.23 9.75 -4.60
CA LEU A 136 -2.55 9.85 -3.96
C LEU A 136 -3.06 8.46 -3.63
N PHE A 137 -3.68 8.33 -2.46
CA PHE A 137 -3.97 7.04 -1.81
C PHE A 137 -2.66 6.33 -1.43
N ALA A 138 -1.70 7.11 -0.93
CA ALA A 138 -0.32 6.68 -0.74
C ALA A 138 -0.15 5.55 0.29
N GLY A 139 -1.16 5.31 1.14
CA GLY A 139 -1.09 4.34 2.22
C GLY A 139 0.13 4.60 3.10
N MET A 140 0.96 3.57 3.27
CA MET A 140 2.23 3.65 4.01
C MET A 140 3.47 3.91 3.14
N GLY A 141 3.26 4.23 1.86
CA GLY A 141 4.31 4.71 0.95
C GLY A 141 4.84 3.70 -0.06
N ASN A 142 4.00 2.76 -0.47
CA ASN A 142 4.35 1.70 -1.41
C ASN A 142 5.01 2.22 -2.70
N PHE A 143 4.50 3.32 -3.26
CA PHE A 143 5.09 4.00 -4.42
C PHE A 143 5.92 5.22 -4.03
N SER A 144 5.48 5.97 -3.02
CA SER A 144 6.15 7.18 -2.53
C SER A 144 7.64 6.99 -2.24
N LEU A 145 8.01 5.95 -1.47
CA LEU A 145 9.40 5.73 -1.09
C LEU A 145 10.28 5.36 -2.30
N PRO A 146 9.93 4.36 -3.13
CA PRO A 146 10.64 4.05 -4.37
C PRO A 146 10.85 5.26 -5.31
N LEU A 147 9.83 6.09 -5.49
CA LEU A 147 9.92 7.28 -6.35
C LEU A 147 10.88 8.33 -5.78
N ALA A 148 10.85 8.55 -4.46
CA ALA A 148 11.78 9.45 -3.79
C ALA A 148 13.21 8.90 -3.79
N ALA A 149 13.39 7.59 -3.58
CA ALA A 149 14.69 6.93 -3.65
C ALA A 149 15.31 7.03 -5.06
N ALA A 150 14.47 7.10 -6.09
CA ALA A 150 14.85 7.36 -7.48
C ALA A 150 15.01 8.85 -7.82
N GLY A 151 15.08 9.73 -6.82
CA GLY A 151 15.53 11.11 -6.96
C GLY A 151 14.42 12.17 -7.08
N ALA A 152 13.14 11.78 -7.15
CA ALA A 152 12.05 12.75 -7.18
C ALA A 152 11.76 13.35 -5.80
N SER A 153 11.20 14.56 -5.76
CA SER A 153 10.54 15.09 -4.58
C SER A 153 9.09 14.62 -4.58
N VAL A 154 8.70 13.82 -3.59
CA VAL A 154 7.35 13.25 -3.55
C VAL A 154 6.47 14.00 -2.55
N HIS A 155 5.26 14.35 -2.98
CA HIS A 155 4.17 14.72 -2.10
C HIS A 155 3.16 13.57 -2.05
N ALA A 156 2.92 13.04 -0.86
CA ALA A 156 2.13 11.84 -0.65
C ALA A 156 0.88 12.18 0.18
N VAL A 157 -0.29 11.77 -0.30
CA VAL A 157 -1.57 12.10 0.31
C VAL A 157 -2.37 10.85 0.60
N GLU A 158 -2.84 10.74 1.84
CA GLU A 158 -3.58 9.59 2.35
C GLU A 158 -4.75 10.05 3.24
N GLY A 159 -5.86 9.33 3.23
CA GLY A 159 -7.06 9.67 4.01
C GLY A 159 -7.00 9.15 5.45
N ASN A 160 -6.33 8.03 5.68
CA ASN A 160 -6.20 7.41 6.99
C ASN A 160 -5.03 7.99 7.79
N THR A 161 -5.33 8.60 8.93
CA THR A 161 -4.35 9.25 9.82
C THR A 161 -3.23 8.31 10.28
N ALA A 162 -3.53 7.04 10.62
CA ALA A 162 -2.52 6.09 11.07
C ALA A 162 -1.54 5.73 9.93
N MET A 163 -2.04 5.60 8.70
CA MET A 163 -1.18 5.37 7.53
C MET A 163 -0.37 6.60 7.15
N VAL A 164 -0.92 7.82 7.30
CA VAL A 164 -0.19 9.09 7.15
C VAL A 164 1.01 9.17 8.09
N GLU A 165 0.80 8.90 9.38
CA GLU A 165 1.88 8.90 10.38
C GLU A 165 2.96 7.89 10.00
N ARG A 166 2.53 6.69 9.62
CA ARG A 166 3.41 5.58 9.24
C ARG A 166 4.23 5.84 7.98
N LEU A 167 3.61 6.42 6.97
CA LEU A 167 4.28 6.89 5.76
C LEU A 167 5.38 7.91 6.11
N GLY A 168 5.09 8.84 7.03
CA GLY A 168 6.09 9.79 7.55
C GLY A 168 7.24 9.08 8.28
N THR A 169 6.93 8.11 9.13
CA THR A 169 7.95 7.27 9.80
C THR A 169 8.81 6.50 8.80
N ASN A 170 8.19 5.88 7.78
CA ASN A 170 8.91 5.15 6.74
C ASN A 170 9.81 6.08 5.91
N ALA A 171 9.32 7.26 5.53
CA ALA A 171 10.13 8.24 4.82
C ALA A 171 11.35 8.67 5.63
N ALA A 172 11.17 8.94 6.93
CA ALA A 172 12.27 9.29 7.83
C ALA A 172 13.25 8.13 8.04
N LEU A 173 12.76 6.90 8.19
CA LEU A 173 13.56 5.67 8.35
C LEU A 173 14.52 5.49 7.16
N ASN A 174 14.03 5.74 5.94
CA ASN A 174 14.81 5.61 4.71
C ASN A 174 15.53 6.91 4.31
N GLN A 175 15.45 7.97 5.12
CA GLN A 175 16.08 9.27 4.86
C GLN A 175 15.65 9.91 3.53
N LEU A 176 14.39 9.74 3.15
CA LEU A 176 13.85 10.19 1.87
C LEU A 176 13.11 11.53 1.98
N ASN A 177 13.20 12.33 0.92
CA ASN A 177 12.45 13.58 0.80
C ASN A 177 11.00 13.31 0.34
N VAL A 178 10.15 12.94 1.29
CA VAL A 178 8.71 12.76 1.09
C VAL A 178 7.95 13.70 2.02
N SER A 179 7.09 14.54 1.45
CA SER A 179 6.16 15.36 2.22
C SER A 179 4.80 14.67 2.31
N VAL A 180 4.22 14.60 3.50
CA VAL A 180 3.01 13.83 3.75
C VAL A 180 1.85 14.75 4.15
N GLN A 181 0.65 14.47 3.62
CA GLN A 181 -0.57 15.21 3.94
C GLN A 181 -1.73 14.25 4.15
N GLN A 182 -2.54 14.52 5.18
CA GLN A 182 -3.85 13.88 5.32
C GLN A 182 -4.90 14.66 4.52
N ALA A 183 -5.69 13.98 3.67
CA ALA A 183 -6.84 14.59 3.02
C ALA A 183 -7.89 13.55 2.58
N ASP A 184 -9.16 13.94 2.54
CA ASP A 184 -10.20 13.14 1.88
C ASP A 184 -10.11 13.30 0.36
N LEU A 185 -9.59 12.27 -0.30
CA LEU A 185 -9.41 12.24 -1.75
C LEU A 185 -10.72 11.98 -2.53
N ASN A 186 -11.83 11.75 -1.83
CA ASN A 186 -13.16 11.69 -2.43
C ASN A 186 -13.85 13.08 -2.44
N ASP A 187 -13.37 14.04 -1.64
CA ASP A 187 -13.90 15.41 -1.64
C ASP A 187 -13.33 16.21 -2.82
N ALA A 188 -14.17 16.49 -3.81
CA ALA A 188 -13.80 17.26 -5.00
C ALA A 188 -13.28 18.68 -4.69
N ILE A 189 -13.63 19.28 -3.55
CA ILE A 189 -13.09 20.59 -3.14
C ILE A 189 -11.65 20.42 -2.66
N ALA A 190 -11.42 19.48 -1.73
CA ALA A 190 -10.08 19.17 -1.22
C ALA A 190 -9.11 18.82 -2.36
N VAL A 191 -9.54 17.98 -3.29
CA VAL A 191 -8.77 17.58 -4.48
C VAL A 191 -8.40 18.78 -5.37
N LYS A 192 -9.34 19.67 -5.64
CA LYS A 192 -9.06 20.86 -6.47
C LYS A 192 -8.07 21.81 -5.80
N THR A 193 -8.16 21.97 -4.49
CA THR A 193 -7.21 22.79 -3.72
C THR A 193 -5.82 22.18 -3.80
N LEU A 194 -5.68 20.88 -3.52
CA LEU A 194 -4.43 20.13 -3.59
C LEU A 194 -3.72 20.28 -4.95
N LEU A 195 -4.46 20.16 -6.06
CA LEU A 195 -3.90 20.23 -7.41
C LEU A 195 -3.59 21.67 -7.89
N ARG A 196 -4.22 22.69 -7.29
CA ARG A 196 -3.97 24.11 -7.66
C ARG A 196 -2.69 24.67 -7.04
N GLU A 197 -2.33 24.18 -5.88
CA GLU A 197 -1.22 24.73 -5.08
C GLU A 197 0.15 24.18 -5.52
N ARG A 198 0.19 23.29 -6.52
CA ARG A 198 1.38 22.50 -6.84
C ARG A 198 1.61 22.41 -8.35
N SER A 199 2.88 22.53 -8.74
CA SER A 199 3.35 22.05 -10.04
C SER A 199 3.67 20.56 -9.88
N VAL A 200 3.09 19.72 -10.73
CA VAL A 200 3.21 18.25 -10.66
C VAL A 200 3.64 17.73 -12.01
N ASP A 201 4.78 17.04 -12.06
CA ASP A 201 5.33 16.46 -13.29
C ASP A 201 4.72 15.09 -13.58
N ALA A 202 4.39 14.33 -12.53
CA ALA A 202 3.72 13.03 -12.64
C ALA A 202 2.89 12.71 -11.40
N LEU A 203 1.85 11.90 -11.61
CA LEU A 203 0.89 11.46 -10.60
C LEU A 203 0.81 9.94 -10.55
N VAL A 204 0.80 9.35 -9.36
CA VAL A 204 0.41 7.96 -9.09
C VAL A 204 -0.94 7.92 -8.39
N LEU A 205 -1.81 6.99 -8.80
CA LEU A 205 -3.09 6.69 -8.18
C LEU A 205 -3.15 5.19 -7.86
N ASP A 206 -3.38 4.83 -6.60
CA ASP A 206 -3.71 3.46 -6.16
C ASP A 206 -4.96 3.48 -5.27
N PRO A 207 -6.14 3.85 -5.83
CA PRO A 207 -7.35 4.03 -5.04
C PRO A 207 -7.95 2.72 -4.53
N PRO A 208 -8.82 2.79 -3.51
CA PRO A 208 -9.69 1.68 -3.15
C PRO A 208 -10.65 1.34 -4.29
N ARG A 209 -11.43 0.26 -4.13
CA ARG A 209 -12.39 -0.24 -5.15
C ARG A 209 -13.37 0.80 -5.69
N SER A 210 -13.66 1.87 -4.95
CA SER A 210 -14.50 2.99 -5.42
C SER A 210 -13.87 3.80 -6.56
N GLY A 211 -12.58 3.64 -6.83
CA GLY A 211 -11.81 4.40 -7.81
C GLY A 211 -11.47 5.82 -7.33
N ALA A 212 -10.96 6.63 -8.26
CA ALA A 212 -10.45 7.98 -8.08
C ALA A 212 -11.18 8.99 -8.99
N GLU A 213 -12.51 8.88 -9.09
CA GLU A 213 -13.33 9.68 -10.02
C GLU A 213 -13.12 11.19 -9.85
N ALA A 214 -13.21 11.68 -8.61
CA ALA A 214 -13.02 13.10 -8.28
C ALA A 214 -11.62 13.59 -8.69
N ILE A 215 -10.59 12.76 -8.50
CA ILE A 215 -9.23 13.03 -8.94
C ILE A 215 -9.15 13.13 -10.46
N CYS A 216 -9.65 12.12 -11.18
CA CYS A 216 -9.53 12.06 -12.63
C CYS A 216 -10.27 13.23 -13.32
N GLN A 217 -11.42 13.64 -12.77
CA GLN A 217 -12.13 14.84 -13.22
C GLN A 217 -11.34 16.14 -12.99
N ALA A 218 -10.59 16.22 -11.88
CA ALA A 218 -9.79 17.38 -11.54
C ALA A 218 -8.48 17.43 -12.35
N VAL A 219 -7.72 16.33 -12.41
CA VAL A 219 -6.46 16.18 -13.15
C VAL A 219 -6.62 16.55 -14.62
N GLY A 220 -7.73 16.17 -15.24
CA GLY A 220 -8.06 16.57 -16.61
C GLY A 220 -8.02 18.08 -16.87
N ARG A 221 -8.22 18.90 -15.83
CA ARG A 221 -8.15 20.37 -15.91
C ARG A 221 -6.74 20.92 -15.64
N HIS A 222 -5.95 20.20 -14.86
CA HIS A 222 -4.60 20.58 -14.46
C HIS A 222 -3.51 20.11 -15.43
N ARG A 223 -3.83 19.17 -16.33
CA ARG A 223 -2.95 18.72 -17.43
C ARG A 223 -1.59 18.22 -16.95
N ILE A 224 -1.59 17.45 -15.86
CA ILE A 224 -0.40 16.75 -15.36
C ILE A 224 0.18 15.87 -16.47
N PRO A 225 1.47 15.98 -16.83
CA PRO A 225 2.02 15.31 -18.01
C PRO A 225 1.85 13.78 -18.03
N LYS A 226 2.08 13.11 -16.89
CA LYS A 226 1.98 11.65 -16.75
C LYS A 226 1.10 11.26 -15.57
N VAL A 227 0.25 10.24 -15.77
CA VAL A 227 -0.55 9.62 -14.70
C VAL A 227 -0.39 8.11 -14.76
N ALA A 228 0.16 7.50 -13.71
CA ALA A 228 0.11 6.06 -13.50
C ALA A 228 -1.09 5.73 -12.60
N TYR A 229 -1.99 4.88 -13.09
CA TYR A 229 -3.17 4.43 -12.35
C TYR A 229 -3.05 2.92 -12.11
N VAL A 230 -3.09 2.51 -10.85
CA VAL A 230 -3.15 1.12 -10.37
C VAL A 230 -4.57 0.84 -9.87
N SER A 231 -5.18 -0.29 -10.25
CA SER A 231 -6.55 -0.61 -9.87
C SER A 231 -6.83 -2.09 -9.79
N CYS A 232 -7.48 -2.50 -8.70
CA CYS A 232 -8.00 -3.85 -8.50
C CYS A 232 -9.43 -4.04 -9.04
N ASP A 233 -10.09 -2.98 -9.53
CA ASP A 233 -11.48 -3.00 -10.03
C ASP A 233 -11.56 -2.47 -11.48
N PRO A 234 -11.82 -3.35 -12.47
CA PRO A 234 -11.82 -2.94 -13.87
C PRO A 234 -12.97 -2.01 -14.24
N ALA A 235 -14.09 -2.04 -13.50
CA ALA A 235 -15.25 -1.21 -13.81
C ALA A 235 -15.00 0.25 -13.42
N THR A 236 -14.46 0.49 -12.22
CA THR A 236 -14.13 1.85 -11.79
C THR A 236 -12.91 2.39 -12.53
N LEU A 237 -11.92 1.55 -12.86
CA LEU A 237 -10.81 1.93 -13.75
C LEU A 237 -11.33 2.41 -15.11
N ALA A 238 -12.28 1.71 -15.74
CA ALA A 238 -12.82 2.10 -17.03
C ALA A 238 -13.56 3.45 -16.98
N ARG A 239 -14.35 3.69 -15.93
CA ARG A 239 -15.02 4.99 -15.68
C ARG A 239 -13.99 6.11 -15.54
N ASP A 240 -12.97 5.90 -14.72
CA ASP A 240 -11.98 6.93 -14.40
C ASP A 240 -11.07 7.23 -15.60
N ALA A 241 -10.64 6.18 -16.31
CA ALA A 241 -9.90 6.30 -17.56
C ALA A 241 -10.68 7.10 -18.61
N ALA A 242 -12.01 6.95 -18.67
CA ALA A 242 -12.84 7.74 -19.57
C ALA A 242 -12.71 9.24 -19.24
N HIS A 243 -12.73 9.65 -17.97
CA HIS A 243 -12.53 11.06 -17.61
C HIS A 243 -11.18 11.61 -18.10
N LEU A 244 -10.09 10.85 -17.93
CA LEU A 244 -8.76 11.25 -18.40
C LEU A 244 -8.73 11.36 -19.92
N VAL A 245 -9.27 10.38 -20.65
CA VAL A 245 -9.29 10.38 -22.13
C VAL A 245 -10.10 11.57 -22.67
N HIS A 246 -11.27 11.86 -22.11
CA HIS A 246 -12.07 13.03 -22.48
C HIS A 246 -11.34 14.35 -22.21
N ALA A 247 -10.44 14.37 -21.23
CA ALA A 247 -9.61 15.52 -20.90
C ALA A 247 -8.35 15.66 -21.77
N GLY A 248 -8.11 14.76 -22.73
CA GLY A 248 -6.98 14.86 -23.68
C GLY A 248 -5.81 13.91 -23.39
N TYR A 249 -5.94 13.02 -22.41
CA TYR A 249 -4.94 11.98 -22.16
C TYR A 249 -5.03 10.84 -23.18
N ARG A 250 -3.93 10.10 -23.32
CA ARG A 250 -3.86 8.85 -24.08
C ARG A 250 -3.27 7.76 -23.23
N VAL A 251 -3.84 6.57 -23.30
CA VAL A 251 -3.25 5.35 -22.75
C VAL A 251 -1.99 5.04 -23.56
N LYS A 252 -0.85 4.93 -22.88
CA LYS A 252 0.45 4.61 -23.49
C LYS A 252 0.87 3.19 -23.22
N GLN A 253 0.65 2.73 -21.99
CA GLN A 253 1.01 1.38 -21.55
C GLN A 253 -0.08 0.84 -20.64
N VAL A 254 -0.28 -0.47 -20.70
CA VAL A 254 -1.14 -1.21 -19.80
C VAL A 254 -0.37 -2.44 -19.36
N ALA A 255 -0.43 -2.75 -18.07
CA ALA A 255 0.09 -3.98 -17.50
C ALA A 255 -0.95 -4.61 -16.59
N VAL A 256 -0.86 -5.93 -16.42
CA VAL A 256 -1.70 -6.69 -15.50
C VAL A 256 -0.77 -7.35 -14.50
N ALA A 257 -1.07 -7.19 -13.22
CA ALA A 257 -0.39 -7.85 -12.13
C ALA A 257 -1.32 -8.91 -11.52
N ASP A 258 -0.90 -10.17 -11.57
CA ASP A 258 -1.61 -11.29 -10.97
C ASP A 258 -1.31 -11.34 -9.45
N MET A 259 -1.87 -10.37 -8.73
CA MET A 259 -1.68 -10.19 -7.29
C MET A 259 -2.37 -11.30 -6.48
N PHE A 260 -3.42 -11.90 -7.04
CA PHE A 260 -4.30 -12.85 -6.37
C PHE A 260 -4.43 -14.16 -7.16
N LEU A 261 -3.36 -14.96 -7.12
CA LEU A 261 -3.29 -16.27 -7.77
C LEU A 261 -4.54 -17.11 -7.48
N HIS A 262 -5.10 -17.70 -8.53
CA HIS A 262 -6.30 -18.54 -8.50
C HIS A 262 -7.61 -17.82 -8.11
N THR A 263 -7.66 -16.50 -8.20
CA THR A 263 -8.90 -15.73 -8.02
C THR A 263 -9.31 -15.01 -9.30
N ALA A 264 -10.49 -14.41 -9.31
CA ALA A 264 -10.93 -13.52 -10.39
C ALA A 264 -10.43 -12.07 -10.22
N HIS A 265 -9.75 -11.75 -9.11
CA HIS A 265 -9.21 -10.42 -8.88
C HIS A 265 -7.98 -10.20 -9.77
N MET A 266 -7.94 -9.04 -10.41
CA MET A 266 -6.88 -8.69 -11.35
C MET A 266 -6.47 -7.25 -11.12
N GLU A 267 -5.20 -7.05 -10.77
CA GLU A 267 -4.62 -5.72 -10.62
C GLU A 267 -4.23 -5.22 -12.01
N THR A 268 -4.67 -4.02 -12.38
CA THR A 268 -4.39 -3.42 -13.68
C THR A 268 -3.67 -2.10 -13.49
N LEU A 269 -2.57 -1.92 -14.22
CA LEU A 269 -1.81 -0.70 -14.26
C LEU A 269 -1.99 -0.03 -15.62
N MET A 270 -2.22 1.27 -15.65
CA MET A 270 -2.31 2.07 -16.87
C MET A 270 -1.46 3.32 -16.77
N LEU A 271 -0.61 3.54 -17.77
CA LEU A 271 0.10 4.81 -17.96
C LEU A 271 -0.70 5.68 -18.93
N PHE A 272 -1.05 6.87 -18.48
CA PHE A 272 -1.62 7.92 -19.30
C PHE A 272 -0.61 9.05 -19.49
N GLU A 273 -0.53 9.56 -20.72
CA GLU A 273 0.21 10.79 -21.03
C GLU A 273 -0.73 11.82 -21.61
N TYR A 274 -0.55 13.07 -21.18
CA TYR A 274 -1.30 14.20 -21.71
C TYR A 274 -0.82 14.52 -23.13
N ALA A 275 -1.75 14.59 -24.09
CA ALA A 275 -1.44 14.76 -25.51
C ALA A 275 -2.17 15.96 -26.15
N GLY A 276 -2.70 16.88 -25.33
CA GLY A 276 -3.66 17.94 -25.73
C GLY A 276 -3.15 19.37 -25.67
#